data_AF-A0A1W9YUH5-F1
#
_entry.id   AF-A0A1W9YUH5-F1
#
_cell.length_a   1.000
_cell.length_b   1.000
_cell.length_c   1.000
_cell.angle_alpha   90.00
_cell.angle_beta   90.00
_cell.angle_gamma   90.00
#
_symmetry.space_group_name_H-M   'P 1'
#
loop_
_entity.id
_entity.type
_entity.pdbx_description
1 polymer ?
#
loop_
_entity_poly.entity_id
_entity_poly.type
_entity_poly.pdbx_seq_one_letter_code
_entity_poly.pdbx_strand_id
1 'polypeptide(L)' 'YTDILEGAGLRTRHIESHDESLLDMIDRIDARITALHVAAPEILADNGIRHDSVRDFTALARAAVQTGRIGYTLMIAEKP' A
#
# COMPACT_ATOMS: atom_id res chain seq x y z
N TYR A 1 -11.06 8.38 -10.98
CA TYR A 1 -10.71 7.20 -11.79
C TYR A 1 -11.86 6.72 -12.68
N THR A 2 -13.12 6.83 -12.25
CA THR A 2 -14.30 6.50 -13.08
C THR A 2 -14.30 7.20 -14.44
N ASP A 3 -14.02 8.51 -14.46
CA ASP A 3 -14.07 9.32 -15.69
C ASP A 3 -13.00 8.90 -16.70
N ILE A 4 -11.86 8.39 -16.22
CA ILE A 4 -10.79 7.84 -17.07
C ILE A 4 -11.28 6.55 -17.75
N LEU A 5 -11.98 5.69 -17.00
CA LEU A 5 -12.54 4.44 -17.53
C LEU A 5 -13.67 4.72 -18.52
N GLU A 6 -14.56 5.66 -18.20
CA GLU A 6 -15.63 6.10 -19.10
C GLU A 6 -15.08 6.73 -20.38
N GLY A 7 -14.07 7.60 -20.27
CA GLY A 7 -13.37 8.19 -21.42
C GLY A 7 -12.70 7.15 -22.32
N ALA A 8 -12.37 5.97 -21.79
CA ALA A 8 -11.86 4.83 -22.53
C ALA A 8 -12.96 3.92 -23.12
N GLY A 9 -14.24 4.27 -22.95
CA GLY A 9 -15.38 3.48 -23.44
C GLY A 9 -15.71 2.25 -22.58
N LEU A 10 -15.24 2.22 -21.33
CA LEU A 10 -15.56 1.17 -20.36
C LEU A 10 -16.70 1.62 -19.45
N ARG A 11 -17.54 0.67 -19.03
CA ARG A 11 -18.56 0.89 -18.01
C ARG A 11 -18.13 0.27 -16.69
N THR A 12 -18.00 1.10 -15.66
CA THR A 12 -17.68 0.63 -14.30
C THR A 12 -18.82 -0.22 -13.74
N ARG A 13 -18.50 -1.38 -13.19
CA ARG A 13 -19.43 -2.34 -12.57
C ARG A 13 -19.34 -2.32 -11.05
N HIS A 14 -18.12 -2.36 -10.52
CA HIS A 14 -17.86 -2.41 -9.09
C HIS A 14 -16.75 -1.43 -8.71
N ILE A 15 -16.91 -0.84 -7.54
CA ILE A 15 -15.90 -0.01 -6.88
C ILE A 15 -15.88 -0.47 -5.43
N GLU A 16 -14.74 -0.96 -4.98
CA GLU A 16 -14.54 -1.47 -3.63
C GLU A 16 -13.39 -0.71 -2.98
N SER A 17 -13.60 -0.18 -1.77
CA SER A 17 -12.50 0.35 -0.95
C SER A 17 -11.94 -0.76 -0.07
N HIS A 18 -10.61 -0.83 0.00
CA HIS A 18 -9.89 -1.74 0.89
C HIS A 18 -8.80 -0.99 1.66
N ASP A 19 -9.15 0.17 2.22
CA ASP A 19 -8.22 0.97 3.03
C ASP A 19 -7.72 0.19 4.27
N GLU A 20 -8.55 -0.68 4.85
CA GLU A 20 -8.14 -1.60 5.92
C GLU A 20 -7.07 -2.60 5.45
N SER A 21 -7.27 -3.22 4.28
CA SER A 21 -6.26 -4.12 3.70
C SER A 21 -4.95 -3.40 3.39
N LEU A 22 -4.99 -2.10 3.05
CA LEU A 22 -3.79 -1.29 2.86
C LEU A 22 -3.07 -1.06 4.20
N LEU A 23 -3.79 -0.79 5.29
CA LEU A 23 -3.22 -0.69 6.64
C LEU A 23 -2.54 -1.99 7.06
N ASP A 24 -3.21 -3.12 6.88
CA ASP A 24 -2.67 -4.45 7.20
C ASP A 24 -1.39 -4.75 6.40
N MET A 25 -1.35 -4.33 5.14
CA MET A 25 -0.17 -4.48 4.30
C MET A 25 1.01 -3.64 4.81
N ILE A 26 0.76 -2.38 5.19
CA ILE A 26 1.76 -1.49 5.78
C ILE A 26 2.32 -2.09 7.08
N ASP A 27 1.46 -2.57 7.97
CA ASP A 27 1.86 -3.27 9.19
C ASP A 27 2.75 -4.48 8.92
N ARG A 28 2.34 -5.29 7.95
CA ARG A 28 3.09 -6.50 7.60
C ARG A 28 4.47 -6.18 7.05
N ILE A 29 4.61 -5.09 6.30
CA ILE A 29 5.92 -4.63 5.80
C ILE A 29 6.81 -4.23 6.98
N ASP A 30 6.32 -3.39 7.88
CA ASP A 30 7.09 -2.92 9.05
C ASP A 30 7.52 -4.09 9.95
N ALA A 31 6.60 -5.00 10.25
CA ALA A 31 6.86 -6.17 11.08
C ALA A 31 7.92 -7.09 10.46
N ARG A 32 7.88 -7.32 9.14
CA ARG A 32 8.85 -8.18 8.44
C ARG A 32 10.23 -7.57 8.40
N ILE A 33 10.34 -6.28 8.12
CA ILE A 33 11.62 -5.58 8.10
C ILE A 33 12.21 -5.49 9.52
N THR A 34 11.38 -5.28 10.54
CA THR A 34 11.81 -5.35 11.94
C THR A 34 12.30 -6.74 12.33
N ALA A 35 11.57 -7.80 11.95
CA ALA A 35 12.01 -9.17 12.21
C ALA A 35 13.35 -9.49 11.54
N LEU A 36 13.54 -9.07 10.28
CA LEU A 36 14.82 -9.23 9.57
C LEU A 36 15.95 -8.43 10.22
N HIS A 37 15.69 -7.21 10.69
CA HIS A 37 16.69 -6.41 11.39
C HIS A 37 17.22 -7.10 12.65
N VAL A 38 16.35 -7.82 13.37
CA VAL A 38 16.73 -8.59 14.57
C VAL A 38 17.43 -9.89 14.22
N ALA A 39 16.93 -10.62 13.21
CA ALA A 39 17.37 -11.98 12.93
C ALA A 39 18.54 -12.10 11.94
N ALA A 40 18.61 -11.18 10.97
CA ALA A 40 19.55 -11.22 9.86
C ALA A 40 19.82 -9.79 9.31
N PRO A 41 20.40 -8.90 10.14
CA PRO A 41 20.61 -7.49 9.78
C PRO A 41 21.46 -7.31 8.51
N GLU A 42 22.37 -8.24 8.21
CA GLU A 42 23.19 -8.26 7.00
C GLU A 42 22.36 -8.33 5.73
N ILE A 43 21.25 -9.09 5.71
CA ILE A 43 20.36 -9.17 4.55
C ILE A 43 19.80 -7.78 4.21
N LEU A 44 19.45 -6.99 5.23
CA LEU A 44 18.96 -5.63 4.99
C LEU A 44 20.07 -4.73 4.46
N ALA A 45 21.27 -4.77 5.06
CA ALA A 45 22.41 -3.97 4.67
C ALA A 45 22.86 -4.27 3.23
N ASP A 46 22.97 -5.56 2.86
CA ASP A 46 23.40 -6.02 1.54
C ASP A 46 22.42 -5.59 0.43
N ASN A 47 21.15 -5.36 0.78
CA ASN A 47 20.12 -4.89 -0.13
C ASN A 47 19.87 -3.37 -0.01
N GLY A 48 20.70 -2.64 0.74
CA GLY A 48 20.57 -1.19 0.92
C GLY A 48 19.32 -0.75 1.70
N ILE A 49 18.68 -1.66 2.43
CA ILE A 49 17.48 -1.39 3.22
C ILE A 49 17.90 -0.87 4.60
N ARG A 50 17.51 0.37 4.91
CA ARG A 50 17.67 0.94 6.25
C ARG A 50 16.39 0.75 7.06
N HIS A 51 16.46 -0.01 8.14
CA HIS A 51 15.31 -0.32 9.01
C HIS A 51 14.58 0.95 9.47
N ASP A 52 15.30 1.94 9.99
CA ASP A 52 14.71 3.20 10.46
C ASP A 52 13.94 3.95 9.35
N SER A 53 14.48 3.94 8.12
CA SER A 53 13.79 4.59 6.99
C SER A 53 12.49 3.88 6.65
N VAL A 54 12.48 2.54 6.65
CA VAL A 54 11.25 1.80 6.41
C VAL A 54 10.22 2.14 7.48
N ARG A 55 10.62 2.17 8.75
CA ARG A 55 9.74 2.50 9.87
C ARG A 55 9.15 3.91 9.76
N ASP A 56 9.95 4.89 9.39
CA ASP A 56 9.48 6.27 9.20
C ASP A 56 8.47 6.35 8.05
N PHE A 57 8.75 5.69 6.93
CA PHE A 57 7.85 5.71 5.77
C PHE A 57 6.57 4.92 5.99
N THR A 58 6.60 3.76 6.67
CA THR A 58 5.41 2.98 7.01
C THR A 58 4.52 3.73 8.00
N ALA A 59 5.10 4.43 8.98
CA ALA A 59 4.35 5.31 9.88
C ALA A 59 3.69 6.48 9.14
N LEU A 60 4.42 7.15 8.24
CA LEU A 60 3.89 8.22 7.41
C LEU A 60 2.74 7.74 6.50
N ALA A 61 2.93 6.60 5.83
CA ALA A 61 1.92 6.00 4.97
C ALA A 61 0.67 5.63 5.76
N ARG A 62 0.82 5.01 6.94
CA ARG A 62 -0.30 4.70 7.84
C ARG A 62 -1.10 5.94 8.18
N ALA A 63 -0.43 7.01 8.62
CA ALA A 63 -1.10 8.26 8.97
C ALA A 63 -1.85 8.86 7.78
N ALA A 64 -1.28 8.76 6.57
CA ALA A 64 -1.93 9.22 5.35
C ALA A 64 -3.19 8.40 5.01
N VAL A 65 -3.20 7.08 5.25
CA VAL A 65 -4.40 6.25 5.10
C VAL A 65 -5.46 6.63 6.15
N GLN A 66 -5.06 6.74 7.42
CA GLN A 66 -5.97 7.07 8.52
C GLN A 66 -6.60 8.46 8.38
N THR A 67 -5.92 9.40 7.73
CA THR A 67 -6.44 10.74 7.43
C THR A 67 -7.22 10.80 6.12
N GLY A 68 -7.37 9.67 5.40
CA GLY A 68 -8.06 9.60 4.11
C GLY A 68 -7.31 10.30 2.97
N ARG A 69 -6.03 10.64 3.16
CA ARG A 69 -5.19 11.29 2.14
C ARG A 69 -4.75 10.32 1.05
N ILE A 70 -4.54 9.06 1.41
CA ILE A 70 -4.30 7.96 0.47
C ILE A 70 -5.23 6.80 0.81
N GLY A 71 -5.55 5.97 -0.17
CA GLY A 71 -6.41 4.80 0.01
C GLY A 71 -6.16 3.75 -1.07
N TYR A 72 -6.86 2.62 -0.97
CA TYR A 72 -6.78 1.54 -1.92
C TYR A 72 -8.17 1.20 -2.45
N THR A 73 -8.35 1.35 -3.76
CA THR A 73 -9.63 1.08 -4.43
C THR A 73 -9.44 0.03 -5.51
N LEU A 74 -10.25 -1.03 -5.48
CA LEU A 74 -10.40 -1.97 -6.57
C LEU A 74 -11.57 -1.54 -7.44
N MET A 75 -11.34 -1.42 -8.74
CA MET A 75 -12.38 -1.07 -9.71
C MET A 75 -12.49 -2.16 -10.76
N ILE A 76 -13.71 -2.63 -11.00
CA ILE A 76 -14.04 -3.56 -12.08
C ILE A 76 -14.84 -2.79 -13.11
N ALA A 77 -14.36 -2.77 -14.36
CA ALA A 77 -15.06 -2.17 -15.48
C ALA A 77 -15.07 -3.13 -16.67
N GLU A 78 -16.12 -3.05 -17.48
CA GLU A 78 -16.30 -3.90 -18.65
C GLU A 78 -16.51 -3.07 -19.90
N LYS A 79 -16.14 -3.64 -21.05
CA LYS A 79 -16.53 -3.06 -22.33
C LYS A 79 -18.01 -3.39 -22.57
N PRO A 80 -18.86 -2.40 -22.88
CA PRO A 80 -20.28 -2.61 -23.14
C PRO A 80 -20.57 -3.61 -24.27
#